data_AF-A0A8H8NFZ0-F1
#
_entry.id   AF-A0A8H8NFZ0-F1
#
_cell.length_a   1.000
_cell.length_b   1.000
_cell.length_c   1.000
_cell.angle_alpha   90.00
_cell.angle_beta   90.00
_cell.angle_gamma   90.00
#
_symmetry.space_group_name_H-M   'P 1'
#
loop_
_entity.id
_entity.type
_entity.pdbx_description
1 polymer ?
#
loop_
_entity_poly.entity_id
_entity_poly.type
_entity_poly.pdbx_seq_one_letter_code
_entity_poly.pdbx_strand_id
1 'polypeptide(L)'
;MPRNPRTNIGDSEYPGGMKTYCSPAGRYDKRQGQFPPNFWSQVEFKSGKTKKGARYAQLTGCIRPETLSRLNPNDGGGQYDSSGGVGGKGNPQGSKCLGYNYYVELVEPDAKRACIKCCDDYNDCPLDKDRDGCPAVIKGNYFNCA
;
A
#
# COMPACT_ATOMS: atom_id res chain seq x y z
N MET A 1 -1.84 0.58 -6.55
CA MET A 1 -3.13 1.18 -6.96
C MET A 1 -3.52 0.70 -8.35
N PRO A 2 -4.83 0.60 -8.67
CA PRO A 2 -5.31 0.24 -9.99
C PRO A 2 -4.93 1.25 -11.06
N ARG A 3 -4.70 0.78 -12.29
CA ARG A 3 -4.42 1.63 -13.46
C ARG A 3 -5.69 2.20 -14.08
N ASN A 4 -6.79 1.46 -14.02
CA ASN A 4 -8.06 1.83 -14.63
C ASN A 4 -8.99 2.52 -13.61
N PRO A 5 -9.95 3.36 -14.07
CA PRO A 5 -10.91 4.01 -13.19
C PRO A 5 -11.78 3.00 -12.43
N ARG A 6 -12.18 3.34 -11.19
CA ARG A 6 -13.15 2.59 -10.37
C ARG A 6 -12.94 1.07 -10.39
N THR A 7 -11.70 0.64 -10.27
CA THR A 7 -11.33 -0.78 -10.28
C THR A 7 -11.10 -1.25 -8.85
N ASN A 8 -11.54 -2.46 -8.51
CA ASN A 8 -11.21 -3.06 -7.23
C ASN A 8 -9.71 -3.36 -7.16
N ILE A 9 -9.15 -3.36 -5.95
CA ILE A 9 -7.74 -3.61 -5.71
C ILE A 9 -7.36 -5.00 -6.24
N GLY A 10 -8.08 -6.05 -5.84
CA GLY A 10 -7.83 -7.43 -6.30
C GLY A 10 -7.99 -7.60 -7.82
N ASP A 11 -9.00 -6.97 -8.43
CA ASP A 11 -9.22 -7.03 -9.89
C ASP A 11 -8.07 -6.41 -10.68
N SER A 12 -7.28 -5.54 -10.06
CA SER A 12 -6.14 -4.89 -10.72
C SER A 12 -4.90 -5.76 -10.77
N GLU A 13 -4.83 -6.86 -10.01
CA GLU A 13 -3.61 -7.66 -9.76
C GLU A 13 -3.18 -8.58 -10.93
N TYR A 14 -3.03 -8.00 -12.11
CA TYR A 14 -2.50 -8.67 -13.30
C TYR A 14 -1.42 -7.79 -13.96
N PRO A 15 -0.51 -8.38 -14.77
CA PRO A 15 0.53 -7.60 -15.46
C PRO A 15 -0.06 -6.40 -16.23
N GLY A 16 0.32 -5.19 -15.82
CA GLY A 16 -0.16 -3.93 -16.40
C GLY A 16 -1.43 -3.34 -15.77
N GLY A 17 -2.15 -4.08 -14.93
CA GLY A 17 -3.39 -3.63 -14.26
C GLY A 17 -3.15 -2.63 -13.13
N MET A 18 -1.92 -2.52 -12.64
CA MET A 18 -1.57 -1.65 -11.52
C MET A 18 -0.59 -0.54 -11.92
N LYS A 19 -0.50 0.45 -11.04
CA LYS A 19 0.42 1.59 -11.15
C LYS A 19 0.82 2.05 -9.75
N THR A 20 2.10 2.41 -9.60
CA THR A 20 2.61 3.05 -8.38
C THR A 20 2.09 4.48 -8.29
N TYR A 21 1.65 4.89 -7.10
CA TYR A 21 1.22 6.25 -6.82
C TYR A 21 2.05 6.80 -5.66
N CYS A 22 2.45 8.06 -5.78
CA CYS A 22 3.28 8.72 -4.79
C CYS A 22 2.63 10.03 -4.34
N SER A 23 2.94 10.46 -3.12
CA SER A 23 2.65 11.83 -2.70
C SER A 23 3.40 12.82 -3.62
N PRO A 24 2.98 14.10 -3.69
CA PRO A 24 3.68 15.10 -4.50
C PRO A 24 5.19 15.16 -4.23
N ALA A 25 5.61 15.02 -2.97
CA ALA A 25 7.02 15.04 -2.57
C ALA A 25 7.78 13.72 -2.83
N GLY A 26 7.06 12.59 -2.95
CA GLY A 26 7.64 11.26 -3.15
C GLY A 26 7.70 10.80 -4.60
N ARG A 27 7.34 11.66 -5.55
CA ARG A 27 7.30 11.32 -6.98
C ARG A 27 8.68 11.54 -7.61
N TYR A 28 9.29 10.46 -8.08
CA TYR A 28 10.62 10.46 -8.72
C TYR A 28 10.56 10.24 -10.24
N ASP A 29 9.44 9.73 -10.76
CA ASP A 29 9.28 9.41 -12.18
C ASP A 29 7.89 9.82 -12.70
N LYS A 30 7.82 10.31 -13.93
CA LYS A 30 6.54 10.71 -14.57
C LYS A 30 5.60 9.52 -14.79
N ARG A 31 6.13 8.30 -14.89
CA ARG A 31 5.39 7.04 -14.96
C ARG A 31 4.62 6.75 -13.68
N GLN A 32 5.02 7.31 -12.54
CA GLN A 32 4.28 7.19 -11.29
C GLN A 32 3.02 8.07 -11.35
N GLY A 33 1.93 7.55 -10.81
CA GLY A 33 0.75 8.34 -10.48
C GLY A 33 1.06 9.27 -9.30
N GLN A 34 0.25 10.31 -9.15
CA GLN A 34 0.34 11.22 -8.03
C GLN A 34 -0.95 11.16 -7.25
N PHE A 35 -0.85 11.00 -5.93
CA PHE A 35 -2.00 11.11 -5.07
C PHE A 35 -2.49 12.56 -5.02
N PRO A 36 -3.81 12.79 -4.95
CA PRO A 36 -4.36 14.06 -4.51
C PRO A 36 -3.71 14.50 -3.19
N PRO A 37 -3.45 15.79 -2.96
CA PRO A 37 -2.84 16.27 -1.73
C PRO A 37 -3.59 15.88 -0.45
N ASN A 38 -4.91 15.75 -0.54
CA ASN A 38 -5.81 15.36 0.55
C ASN A 38 -6.18 13.87 0.53
N PHE A 39 -5.48 13.03 -0.24
CA PHE A 39 -5.76 11.60 -0.32
C PHE A 39 -5.69 10.92 1.05
N TRP A 40 -4.64 11.19 1.82
CA TRP A 40 -4.61 10.80 3.23
C TRP A 40 -5.38 11.85 4.03
N SER A 41 -6.47 11.45 4.69
CA SER A 41 -7.17 12.33 5.64
C SER A 41 -6.43 12.38 6.98
N GLN A 42 -5.86 11.26 7.40
CA GLN A 42 -4.97 11.14 8.56
C GLN A 42 -3.94 10.06 8.27
N VAL A 43 -2.68 10.27 8.67
CA VAL A 43 -1.62 9.28 8.46
C VAL A 43 -0.60 9.37 9.58
N GLU A 44 -0.22 8.22 10.11
CA GLU A 44 0.89 8.07 11.04
C GLU A 44 2.08 7.45 10.29
N PHE A 45 3.23 8.10 10.37
CA PHE A 45 4.50 7.53 9.95
C PHE A 45 5.25 6.98 11.15
N LYS A 46 5.71 5.73 11.06
CA LYS A 46 6.57 5.11 12.07
C LYS A 46 7.74 4.40 11.39
N SER A 47 8.93 4.54 11.95
CA SER A 47 10.11 3.81 11.50
C SER A 47 10.97 3.38 12.68
N GLY A 48 11.83 2.40 12.47
CA GLY A 48 12.71 1.90 13.51
C GLY A 48 13.43 0.62 13.12
N LYS A 49 13.84 -0.15 14.12
CA LYS A 49 14.43 -1.48 13.98
C LYS A 49 13.58 -2.52 14.69
N THR A 50 13.54 -3.72 14.16
CA THR A 50 12.91 -4.88 14.81
C THR A 50 13.84 -5.45 15.88
N LYS A 51 13.35 -6.43 16.67
CA LYS A 51 14.17 -7.08 17.71
C LYS A 51 15.45 -7.73 17.15
N LYS A 52 15.43 -8.11 15.87
CA LYS A 52 16.57 -8.69 15.14
C LYS A 52 17.47 -7.62 14.50
N GLY A 53 17.17 -6.33 14.69
CA GLY A 53 17.96 -5.21 14.18
C GLY A 53 17.62 -4.77 12.74
N ALA A 54 16.75 -5.50 12.02
CA ALA A 54 16.31 -5.14 10.67
C ALA A 54 15.48 -3.85 10.69
N ARG A 55 15.67 -2.96 9.72
CA ARG A 55 14.94 -1.69 9.68
C ARG A 55 13.54 -1.89 9.11
N TYR A 56 12.62 -1.04 9.56
CA TYR A 56 11.31 -0.89 8.95
C TYR A 56 10.88 0.58 8.88
N ALA A 57 9.98 0.85 7.96
CA ALA A 57 9.21 2.08 7.90
C ALA A 57 7.76 1.72 7.54
N GLN A 58 6.78 2.41 8.10
CA GLN A 58 5.39 2.17 7.81
C GLN A 58 4.56 3.45 7.83
N LEU A 59 3.48 3.42 7.05
CA LEU A 59 2.39 4.37 7.10
C LEU A 59 1.12 3.60 7.44
N THR A 60 0.33 4.11 8.37
CA THR A 60 -1.02 3.61 8.67
C THR A 60 -1.96 4.79 8.82
N GLY A 61 -3.18 4.69 8.31
CA GLY A 61 -4.14 5.75 8.51
C GLY A 61 -5.35 5.69 7.59
N CYS A 62 -6.02 6.84 7.51
CA CYS A 62 -7.26 7.01 6.80
C CYS A 62 -7.05 7.68 5.45
N ILE A 63 -7.78 7.19 4.45
CA ILE A 63 -7.75 7.68 3.09
C ILE A 63 -9.11 8.25 2.67
N ARG A 64 -9.09 9.06 1.63
CA ARG A 64 -10.24 9.60 0.91
C ARG A 64 -10.33 8.91 -0.44
N PRO A 65 -10.86 7.68 -0.52
CA PRO A 65 -10.84 6.89 -1.76
C PRO A 65 -11.52 7.61 -2.93
N GLU A 66 -12.54 8.43 -2.66
CA GLU A 66 -13.28 9.23 -3.62
C GLU A 66 -12.42 10.27 -4.35
N THR A 67 -11.31 10.70 -3.74
CA THR A 67 -10.40 11.68 -4.35
C THR A 67 -9.54 11.08 -5.46
N LEU A 68 -9.42 9.75 -5.50
CA LEU A 68 -8.62 9.04 -6.48
C LEU A 68 -9.55 8.25 -7.42
N SER A 69 -9.82 8.80 -8.61
CA SER A 69 -10.72 8.22 -9.63
C SER A 69 -10.48 6.75 -10.03
N ARG A 70 -9.32 6.19 -9.67
CA ARG A 70 -8.94 4.79 -9.92
C ARG A 70 -9.50 3.82 -8.90
N LEU A 71 -9.77 4.27 -7.68
CA LEU A 71 -10.35 3.45 -6.64
C LEU A 71 -11.86 3.32 -6.83
N ASN A 72 -12.37 2.14 -6.55
CA ASN A 72 -13.78 1.94 -6.25
C ASN A 72 -13.99 2.15 -4.73
N PRO A 73 -14.72 3.19 -4.28
CA PRO A 73 -14.93 3.43 -2.86
C PRO A 73 -15.70 2.34 -2.11
N ASN A 74 -16.39 1.44 -2.83
CA ASN A 74 -17.14 0.33 -2.25
C ASN A 74 -16.36 -0.99 -2.25
N ASP A 75 -15.09 -0.96 -2.61
CA ASP A 75 -14.24 -2.14 -2.64
C ASP A 75 -13.75 -2.49 -1.22
N GLY A 76 -13.88 -3.76 -0.85
CA GLY A 76 -13.37 -4.31 0.41
C GLY A 76 -11.85 -4.30 0.52
N GLY A 77 -11.17 -4.12 -0.63
CA GLY A 77 -9.73 -3.89 -0.69
C GLY A 77 -8.93 -5.08 -1.17
N GLY A 78 -7.62 -4.98 -0.97
CA GLY A 78 -6.66 -6.01 -1.34
C GLY A 78 -5.23 -5.62 -1.01
N GLN A 79 -4.30 -6.50 -1.37
CA GLN A 79 -2.88 -6.36 -1.07
C GLN A 79 -2.09 -6.00 -2.32
N TYR A 80 -1.01 -5.24 -2.13
CA TYR A 80 0.08 -5.06 -3.06
C TYR A 80 1.38 -5.31 -2.32
N ASP A 81 2.33 -5.97 -2.96
CA ASP A 81 3.57 -6.33 -2.28
C ASP A 81 4.74 -6.54 -3.25
N SER A 82 5.96 -6.63 -2.69
CA SER A 82 7.21 -6.76 -3.45
C SER A 82 7.48 -8.15 -4.04
N SER A 83 6.78 -9.17 -3.56
CA SER A 83 7.09 -10.58 -3.73
C SER A 83 5.96 -11.37 -4.40
N GLY A 84 4.77 -10.78 -4.54
CA GLY A 84 3.61 -11.33 -5.21
C GLY A 84 3.71 -11.25 -6.73
N GLY A 85 2.58 -11.53 -7.39
CA GLY A 85 2.48 -11.44 -8.84
C GLY A 85 3.18 -12.54 -9.63
N VAL A 86 3.07 -12.45 -10.96
CA VAL A 86 3.61 -13.47 -11.88
C VAL A 86 5.13 -13.56 -11.76
N GLY A 87 5.61 -14.71 -11.27
CA GLY A 87 7.04 -14.98 -11.09
C GLY A 87 7.67 -14.26 -9.89
N GLY A 88 6.87 -13.82 -8.92
CA GLY A 88 7.34 -13.22 -7.66
C GLY A 88 8.04 -11.87 -7.83
N LYS A 89 7.59 -11.08 -8.81
CA LYS A 89 8.21 -9.80 -9.20
C LYS A 89 7.50 -8.58 -8.61
N GLY A 90 6.62 -8.82 -7.64
CA GLY A 90 5.78 -7.83 -7.01
C GLY A 90 4.57 -7.44 -7.86
N ASN A 91 3.61 -6.84 -7.18
CA ASN A 91 2.38 -6.31 -7.73
C ASN A 91 2.18 -4.89 -7.18
N PRO A 92 2.45 -3.80 -7.94
CA PRO A 92 2.93 -3.72 -9.33
C PRO A 92 4.30 -4.37 -9.61
N GLN A 93 4.54 -4.80 -10.85
CA GLN A 93 5.82 -5.41 -11.20
C GLN A 93 6.99 -4.43 -11.05
N GLY A 94 7.99 -4.82 -10.26
CA GLY A 94 9.21 -4.04 -10.02
C GLY A 94 9.05 -2.82 -9.12
N SER A 95 7.90 -2.65 -8.44
CA SER A 95 7.80 -1.65 -7.38
C SER A 95 8.63 -2.04 -6.17
N LYS A 96 9.09 -1.02 -5.45
CA LYS A 96 9.87 -1.18 -4.22
C LYS A 96 9.70 0.02 -3.31
N CYS A 97 9.87 -0.20 -2.01
CA CYS A 97 10.23 0.87 -1.11
C CYS A 97 11.71 1.21 -1.28
N LEU A 98 12.04 2.51 -1.44
CA LEU A 98 13.43 2.92 -1.59
C LEU A 98 14.22 2.60 -0.32
N GLY A 99 15.34 1.89 -0.49
CA GLY A 99 16.24 1.53 0.61
C GLY A 99 15.80 0.34 1.47
N TYR A 100 14.74 -0.38 1.08
CA TYR A 100 14.25 -1.60 1.72
C TYR A 100 14.14 -2.74 0.70
N ASN A 101 14.17 -3.98 1.18
CA ASN A 101 14.12 -5.17 0.34
C ASN A 101 12.69 -5.60 0.01
N TYR A 102 11.77 -5.40 0.96
CA TYR A 102 10.40 -5.88 0.88
C TYR A 102 9.41 -4.78 1.22
N TYR A 103 8.19 -4.92 0.73
CA TYR A 103 7.06 -4.15 1.24
C TYR A 103 5.76 -4.95 1.16
N VAL A 104 4.84 -4.60 2.05
CA VAL A 104 3.43 -5.00 1.99
C VAL A 104 2.58 -3.75 2.13
N GLU A 105 1.59 -3.61 1.27
CA GLU A 105 0.61 -2.53 1.24
C GLU A 105 -0.78 -3.14 1.19
N LEU A 106 -1.69 -2.71 2.07
CA LEU A 106 -3.11 -3.01 1.97
C LEU A 106 -3.87 -1.70 1.76
N VAL A 107 -4.83 -1.75 0.84
CA VAL A 107 -5.72 -0.63 0.55
C VAL A 107 -7.14 -1.14 0.70
N GLU A 108 -7.91 -0.54 1.61
CA GLU A 108 -9.29 -0.94 1.94
C GLU A 108 -10.21 0.28 1.76
N PRO A 109 -10.66 0.53 0.51
CA PRO A 109 -11.46 1.72 0.19
C PRO A 109 -12.77 1.84 0.98
N ASP A 110 -13.52 0.75 1.16
CA ASP A 110 -14.80 0.75 1.88
C ASP A 110 -14.65 1.14 3.35
N ALA A 111 -13.58 0.68 4.00
CA ALA A 111 -13.18 1.03 5.35
C ALA A 111 -12.37 2.35 5.42
N LYS A 112 -12.19 3.02 4.27
CA LYS A 112 -11.46 4.29 4.11
C LYS A 112 -10.10 4.30 4.79
N ARG A 113 -9.38 3.19 4.70
CA ARG A 113 -8.06 3.04 5.32
C ARG A 113 -7.06 2.38 4.39
N ALA A 114 -5.80 2.66 4.63
CA ALA A 114 -4.69 2.01 3.96
C ALA A 114 -3.48 1.94 4.89
N CYS A 115 -2.60 1.01 4.58
CA CYS A 115 -1.38 0.80 5.33
C CYS A 115 -0.29 0.27 4.40
N ILE A 116 0.95 0.68 4.64
CA ILE A 116 2.11 0.16 3.94
C ILE A 116 3.26 0.00 4.93
N LYS A 117 4.02 -1.07 4.82
CA LYS A 117 5.23 -1.32 5.59
C LYS A 117 6.34 -1.78 4.66
N CYS A 118 7.48 -1.12 4.77
CA CYS A 118 8.72 -1.44 4.10
C CYS A 118 9.66 -2.14 5.10
N CYS A 119 10.31 -3.23 4.71
CA CYS A 119 11.14 -4.07 5.59
C CYS A 119 12.48 -4.45 4.94
N ASP A 120 13.53 -4.56 5.75
CA ASP A 120 14.79 -5.19 5.31
C ASP A 120 14.69 -6.73 5.32
N ASP A 121 14.00 -7.33 6.30
CA ASP A 121 13.76 -8.77 6.43
C ASP A 121 12.36 -9.13 5.90
N TYR A 122 12.27 -10.21 5.12
CA TYR A 122 11.02 -10.73 4.58
C TYR A 122 10.02 -11.05 5.69
N ASN A 123 10.49 -11.64 6.79
CA ASN A 123 9.63 -12.09 7.90
C ASN A 123 9.05 -10.93 8.72
N ASP A 124 9.61 -9.72 8.56
CA ASP A 124 9.08 -8.52 9.19
C ASP A 124 7.94 -7.89 8.37
N CYS A 125 7.73 -8.35 7.14
CA CYS A 125 6.64 -7.97 6.24
C CYS A 125 5.65 -9.15 6.11
N PRO A 126 4.47 -9.09 6.74
CA PRO A 126 3.46 -10.14 6.65
C PRO A 126 2.78 -10.12 5.26
N LEU A 127 3.31 -10.92 4.34
CA LEU A 127 2.93 -11.01 2.92
C LEU A 127 1.85 -12.08 2.65
N ASP A 128 1.33 -12.73 3.68
CA ASP A 128 0.43 -13.89 3.62
C ASP A 128 -0.95 -13.64 4.24
N LYS A 129 -1.31 -12.37 4.49
CA LYS A 129 -2.49 -11.97 5.29
C LYS A 129 -3.44 -11.02 4.57
N ASP A 130 -3.72 -11.35 3.32
CA ASP A 130 -4.35 -10.45 2.36
C ASP A 130 -5.82 -10.15 2.69
N ARG A 131 -6.45 -11.00 3.51
CA ARG A 131 -7.86 -10.89 3.92
C ARG A 131 -8.07 -10.38 5.34
N ASP A 132 -7.01 -10.27 6.13
CA ASP A 132 -7.11 -9.91 7.55
C ASP A 132 -7.30 -8.40 7.78
N GLY A 133 -6.98 -7.61 6.74
CA GLY A 133 -7.12 -6.16 6.74
C GLY A 133 -6.01 -5.41 7.47
N CYS A 134 -5.90 -4.10 7.23
CA CYS A 134 -4.76 -3.31 7.68
C CYS A 134 -4.43 -3.43 9.18
N PRO A 135 -5.39 -3.30 10.12
CA PRO A 135 -5.10 -3.36 11.55
C PRO A 135 -4.59 -4.74 12.03
N ALA A 136 -4.91 -5.81 11.30
CA ALA A 136 -4.40 -7.14 11.61
C ALA A 136 -2.97 -7.33 11.07
N VAL A 137 -2.72 -6.87 9.84
CA VAL A 137 -1.45 -7.04 9.12
C VAL A 137 -0.37 -6.09 9.61
N ILE A 138 -0.66 -4.78 9.66
CA ILE A 138 0.30 -3.74 10.05
C ILE A 138 -0.23 -3.05 11.30
N LYS A 139 0.38 -3.33 12.45
CA LYS A 139 0.04 -2.66 13.71
C LYS A 139 0.45 -1.19 13.64
N GLY A 140 -0.47 -0.28 13.92
CA GLY A 140 -0.27 1.16 13.89
C GLY A 140 -1.56 1.91 14.23
N ASN A 141 -1.53 3.23 14.06
CA ASN A 141 -2.69 4.06 14.29
C ASN A 141 -3.60 4.15 13.05
N TYR A 142 -4.90 3.88 13.25
CA TYR A 142 -5.95 3.92 12.24
C TYR A 142 -7.06 4.91 12.58
N PHE A 143 -6.89 5.76 13.60
CA PHE A 143 -7.73 6.94 13.88
C PHE A 143 -9.27 6.75 13.84
N ASN A 144 -9.76 5.51 13.99
CA ASN A 144 -11.15 5.14 13.75
C ASN A 144 -11.66 5.57 12.36
N CYS A 145 -10.90 5.29 11.29
CA CYS A 145 -11.32 5.58 9.91
C CYS A 145 -12.77 5.16 9.64
N ALA A 146 -13.56 6.07 9.08
CA ALA A 146 -14.99 5.89 8.82
C ALA A 146 -15.47 6.69 7.62
#